data_AF-A0A2E3FMF1-F1
#
_entry.id   AF-A0A2E3FMF1-F1
#
_cell.length_a   1.000
_cell.length_b   1.000
_cell.length_c   1.000
_cell.angle_alpha   90.00
_cell.angle_beta   90.00
_cell.angle_gamma   90.00
#
_symmetry.space_group_name_H-M   'P 1'
#
loop_
_entity.id
_entity.type
_entity.pdbx_description
1 polymer ?
#
loop_
_entity_poly.entity_id
_entity_poly.type
_entity_poly.pdbx_seq_one_letter_code
_entity_poly.pdbx_strand_id
1 'polypeptide(L)'
;MRPSQNNFIRCLARWIMPDTVLSPDGKYLWTGSEWIPAPPANNQNLNMQDSVIAGDVIHNKTVINNDVDAVTGAVISALERLGMVNKHETSSKMEEVIETEISQTDDTTLSLGDRVLVDWKNYGTFFPGKIAGIEADGNYLIHFDDGDVESSVPAARIAIQPDSEATKLYVDQICEEEQELIDSFAVFDDDNSGTIHARKLFEILTGMGDALDINEAEQLFAEMGISLDSELNYKDLAKIMVQPFDPKPEVIIDDAAIDDQVLVGFAYGHPKLGDTSVRSSEIIKITYDNRATARVETRNTIYVVGPTGWKQRPANHPFNEPEFISGQQVKVEWGGQWWDGLIKEIANDKYHVHYMGFDTSWDEWVEASRIKKH
;
A
#
# COMPACT_ATOMS: atom_id res chain seq x y z
N MET A 1 65.75 35.42 -31.91
CA MET A 1 65.73 34.40 -30.84
C MET A 1 64.35 34.39 -30.22
N ARG A 2 63.77 33.19 -30.02
CA ARG A 2 62.49 32.91 -29.31
C ARG A 2 62.57 33.31 -27.81
N PRO A 3 61.55 33.12 -26.94
CA PRO A 3 60.11 32.72 -27.11
C PRO A 3 59.14 33.72 -26.41
N SER A 4 57.82 33.85 -26.64
CA SER A 4 56.62 32.97 -26.75
C SER A 4 56.09 32.36 -25.44
N GLN A 5 54.87 32.76 -25.07
CA GLN A 5 54.00 32.09 -24.09
C GLN A 5 53.65 30.65 -24.51
N ASN A 6 53.63 29.71 -23.56
CA ASN A 6 52.51 28.79 -23.27
C ASN A 6 52.93 27.57 -22.43
N ASN A 7 52.04 27.23 -21.48
CA ASN A 7 51.60 25.88 -21.11
C ASN A 7 52.49 24.90 -20.32
N PHE A 8 51.87 24.44 -19.23
CA PHE A 8 51.70 23.04 -18.82
C PHE A 8 52.87 22.29 -18.17
N ILE A 9 52.62 21.97 -16.89
CA ILE A 9 52.82 20.67 -16.19
C ILE A 9 54.24 20.10 -16.13
N ARG A 10 54.54 19.48 -14.98
CA ARG A 10 55.57 18.47 -14.68
C ARG A 10 56.81 19.03 -13.97
N CYS A 11 57.39 18.36 -12.99
CA CYS A 11 57.09 17.15 -12.25
C CYS A 11 58.14 17.15 -11.13
N LEU A 12 57.73 16.95 -9.88
CA LEU A 12 58.60 16.41 -8.84
C LEU A 12 58.85 14.93 -9.16
N ALA A 13 60.09 14.60 -9.51
CA ALA A 13 60.53 13.22 -9.63
C ALA A 13 61.92 13.08 -9.00
N ARG A 14 62.08 11.93 -8.32
CA ARG A 14 63.27 11.32 -7.69
C ARG A 14 63.38 11.54 -6.19
N TRP A 15 63.62 10.52 -5.36
CA TRP A 15 63.91 9.08 -5.53
C TRP A 15 63.62 8.42 -4.17
N ILE A 16 63.26 7.15 -4.05
CA ILE A 16 64.14 5.98 -4.16
C ILE A 16 63.26 4.76 -4.51
N MET A 17 63.63 4.00 -5.55
CA MET A 17 63.19 2.60 -5.71
C MET A 17 64.45 1.73 -5.83
N PRO A 18 64.48 0.53 -5.23
CA PRO A 18 65.58 -0.42 -5.38
C PRO A 18 65.57 -1.07 -6.78
N ASP A 19 66.75 -1.41 -7.29
CA ASP A 19 66.93 -2.03 -8.60
C ASP A 19 66.14 -3.35 -8.72
N THR A 20 65.25 -3.41 -9.72
CA THR A 20 64.43 -4.58 -10.01
C THR A 20 65.25 -5.66 -10.72
N VAL A 21 65.34 -6.84 -10.12
CA VAL A 21 66.02 -8.01 -10.72
C VAL A 21 64.98 -8.83 -11.50
N LEU A 22 65.19 -8.99 -12.81
CA LEU A 22 64.32 -9.78 -13.71
C LEU A 22 64.93 -11.14 -14.00
N SER A 23 64.09 -12.13 -14.29
CA SER A 23 64.53 -13.45 -14.76
C SER A 23 65.13 -13.37 -16.18
N PRO A 24 66.01 -14.31 -16.58
CA PRO A 24 66.67 -14.28 -17.90
C PRO A 24 65.71 -14.30 -19.11
N ASP A 25 64.50 -14.82 -18.92
CA ASP A 25 63.41 -14.84 -19.91
C ASP A 25 62.47 -13.63 -19.83
N GLY A 26 62.70 -12.70 -18.89
CA GLY A 26 61.96 -11.45 -18.72
C GLY A 26 60.52 -11.61 -18.22
N LYS A 27 60.09 -12.83 -17.86
CA LYS A 27 58.71 -13.13 -17.46
C LYS A 27 58.43 -12.91 -15.98
N TYR A 28 59.46 -12.88 -15.14
CA TYR A 28 59.30 -12.81 -13.69
C TYR A 28 60.21 -11.73 -13.10
N LEU A 29 59.68 -11.06 -12.07
CA LEU A 29 60.35 -10.05 -11.27
C LEU A 29 60.68 -10.65 -9.89
N TRP A 30 61.91 -10.46 -9.42
CA TRP A 30 62.32 -10.84 -8.08
C TRP A 30 62.04 -9.71 -7.09
N THR A 31 61.23 -9.98 -6.07
CA THR A 31 60.84 -9.00 -5.05
C THR A 31 61.81 -8.95 -3.86
N GLY A 32 62.83 -9.81 -3.84
CA GLY A 32 63.74 -10.01 -2.71
C GLY A 32 63.44 -11.28 -1.90
N SER A 33 62.21 -11.79 -1.98
CA SER A 33 61.77 -13.02 -1.28
C SER A 33 61.04 -14.02 -2.18
N GLU A 34 60.46 -13.58 -3.30
CA GLU A 34 59.73 -14.45 -4.22
C GLU A 34 59.76 -13.95 -5.67
N TRP A 35 59.53 -14.86 -6.61
CA TRP A 35 59.35 -14.53 -8.03
C TRP A 35 57.89 -14.26 -8.31
N ILE A 36 57.57 -13.04 -8.73
CA ILE A 36 56.23 -12.65 -9.17
C ILE A 36 56.21 -12.48 -10.70
N PRO A 37 55.08 -12.71 -11.39
CA PRO A 37 54.97 -12.45 -12.81
C PRO A 37 55.26 -10.97 -13.12
N ALA A 38 56.14 -10.72 -14.10
CA ALA A 38 56.41 -9.36 -14.55
C ALA A 38 55.18 -8.81 -15.29
N PRO A 39 54.79 -7.53 -15.05
CA PRO A 39 53.63 -6.94 -15.71
C PRO A 39 53.81 -6.96 -17.25
N PRO A 40 52.74 -7.25 -18.01
CA PRO A 40 52.83 -7.42 -19.46
C PRO A 40 53.26 -6.12 -20.13
N ALA A 41 54.36 -6.16 -20.90
CA ALA A 41 54.75 -5.08 -21.78
C ALA A 41 53.79 -5.05 -22.98
N ASN A 42 53.05 -3.95 -23.12
CA ASN A 42 52.01 -3.76 -24.12
C ASN A 42 52.49 -4.03 -25.56
N ASN A 43 51.99 -5.11 -26.17
CA ASN A 43 51.41 -5.17 -27.51
C ASN A 43 51.16 -6.63 -27.88
N GLN A 44 49.97 -7.19 -27.61
CA GLN A 44 49.31 -8.19 -28.48
C GLN A 44 47.80 -8.18 -28.24
N ASN A 45 47.06 -8.32 -29.34
CA ASN A 45 45.60 -8.30 -29.51
C ASN A 45 44.83 -9.18 -28.51
N LEU A 46 43.64 -8.67 -28.12
CA LEU A 46 42.62 -9.35 -27.32
C LEU A 46 42.12 -10.66 -27.98
N ASN A 47 41.88 -11.68 -27.16
CA ASN A 47 40.84 -12.67 -27.42
C ASN A 47 40.23 -13.19 -26.10
N MET A 48 38.90 -13.26 -26.05
CA MET A 48 38.07 -13.48 -24.86
C MET A 48 37.76 -14.96 -24.61
N GLN A 49 37.58 -15.34 -23.32
CA GLN A 49 36.84 -16.47 -22.71
C GLN A 49 37.51 -16.74 -21.34
N ASP A 50 36.90 -17.08 -20.20
CA ASP A 50 35.53 -17.28 -19.72
C ASP A 50 35.71 -17.62 -18.21
N SER A 51 34.70 -17.32 -17.39
CA SER A 51 34.38 -17.92 -16.09
C SER A 51 35.19 -17.58 -14.82
N VAL A 52 34.54 -16.72 -14.03
CA VAL A 52 34.77 -16.43 -12.61
C VAL A 52 34.08 -17.51 -11.77
N ILE A 53 34.80 -18.18 -10.85
CA ILE A 53 34.20 -18.74 -9.63
C ILE A 53 35.13 -18.39 -8.47
N ALA A 54 34.87 -17.26 -7.84
CA ALA A 54 35.29 -16.94 -6.49
C ALA A 54 34.04 -16.57 -5.70
N GLY A 55 33.40 -17.59 -5.10
CA GLY A 55 32.75 -17.37 -3.81
C GLY A 55 33.83 -16.99 -2.80
N ASP A 56 33.59 -16.19 -1.79
CA ASP A 56 32.34 -15.62 -1.30
C ASP A 56 32.77 -14.61 -0.24
N VAL A 57 32.68 -13.31 -0.55
CA VAL A 57 32.57 -12.23 0.44
C VAL A 57 31.88 -11.05 -0.26
N ILE A 58 30.58 -11.17 -0.52
CA ILE A 58 29.75 -9.97 -0.74
C ILE A 58 29.23 -9.58 0.65
N HIS A 59 29.94 -8.66 1.31
CA HIS A 59 29.26 -7.77 2.25
C HIS A 59 28.30 -6.94 1.41
N ASN A 60 27.07 -7.42 1.24
CA ASN A 60 26.01 -6.64 0.62
C ASN A 60 25.57 -5.62 1.68
N LYS A 61 26.39 -4.59 1.87
CA LYS A 61 26.02 -3.37 2.58
C LYS A 61 26.26 -2.24 1.60
N THR A 62 25.36 -2.14 0.63
CA THR A 62 25.20 -0.94 -0.17
C THR A 62 24.85 0.18 0.80
N VAL A 63 25.86 0.92 1.26
CA VAL A 63 25.62 2.24 1.85
C VAL A 63 24.99 3.04 0.72
N ILE A 64 23.70 3.33 0.84
CA ILE A 64 23.07 4.26 -0.07
C ILE A 64 23.72 5.60 0.26
N ASN A 65 24.50 6.15 -0.67
CA ASN A 65 24.93 7.54 -0.57
C ASN A 65 23.66 8.37 -0.36
N ASN A 66 23.73 9.43 0.45
CA ASN A 66 22.60 10.28 0.89
C ASN A 66 21.89 11.03 -0.25
N ASP A 67 21.50 10.30 -1.28
CA ASP A 67 20.79 10.68 -2.47
C ASP A 67 19.31 10.48 -2.19
N VAL A 68 18.55 11.57 -2.26
CA VAL A 68 17.14 11.61 -1.84
C VAL A 68 16.31 10.60 -2.64
N ASP A 69 16.59 10.44 -3.93
CA ASP A 69 15.87 9.49 -4.79
C ASP A 69 16.14 8.03 -4.41
N ALA A 70 17.40 7.71 -4.09
CA ALA A 70 17.80 6.37 -3.68
C ALA A 70 17.28 6.02 -2.28
N VAL A 71 17.27 6.99 -1.36
CA VAL A 71 16.62 6.87 -0.04
C VAL A 71 15.14 6.61 -0.23
N THR A 72 14.46 7.42 -1.05
CA THR A 72 13.04 7.30 -1.35
C THR A 72 12.69 5.94 -1.91
N GLY A 73 13.36 5.50 -2.97
CA GLY A 73 13.16 4.18 -3.59
C GLY A 73 13.33 3.02 -2.61
N ALA A 74 14.24 3.17 -1.65
CA ALA A 74 14.49 2.13 -0.68
C ALA A 74 13.46 2.12 0.46
N VAL A 75 12.99 3.28 0.92
CA VAL A 75 11.83 3.36 1.84
C VAL A 75 10.60 2.70 1.22
N ILE A 76 10.35 2.97 -0.06
CA ILE A 76 9.25 2.37 -0.82
C ILE A 76 9.36 0.83 -0.81
N SER A 77 10.54 0.31 -1.14
CA SER A 77 10.78 -1.14 -1.15
C SER A 77 10.60 -1.76 0.24
N ALA A 78 10.90 -1.02 1.31
CA ALA A 78 10.64 -1.46 2.69
C ALA A 78 9.13 -1.54 2.97
N LEU A 79 8.34 -0.55 2.54
CA LEU A 79 6.89 -0.54 2.67
C LEU A 79 6.21 -1.65 1.86
N GLU A 80 6.74 -1.96 0.66
CA GLU A 80 6.30 -3.11 -0.14
C GLU A 80 6.53 -4.44 0.61
N ARG A 81 7.70 -4.64 1.22
CA ARG A 81 8.01 -5.84 2.02
C ARG A 81 7.11 -5.99 3.24
N LEU A 82 6.63 -4.88 3.77
CA LEU A 82 5.69 -4.82 4.89
C LEU A 82 4.24 -5.06 4.44
N GLY A 83 3.99 -5.22 3.13
CA GLY A 83 2.65 -5.44 2.58
C GLY A 83 1.75 -4.20 2.60
N MET A 84 2.34 -3.01 2.78
CA MET A 84 1.62 -1.73 2.75
C MET A 84 1.38 -1.23 1.32
N VAL A 85 2.04 -1.82 0.32
CA VAL A 85 1.95 -1.44 -1.10
C VAL A 85 1.82 -2.66 -2.00
N ASN A 86 0.76 -2.72 -2.83
CA ASN A 86 0.48 -3.82 -3.75
C ASN A 86 0.55 -3.39 -5.23
N LYS A 87 1.74 -3.51 -5.83
CA LYS A 87 2.08 -3.12 -7.21
C LYS A 87 1.26 -3.80 -8.34
N HIS A 88 0.83 -5.04 -8.16
CA HIS A 88 0.23 -5.84 -9.24
C HIS A 88 -1.30 -5.74 -9.32
N GLU A 89 -1.98 -5.40 -8.22
CA GLU A 89 -3.43 -5.32 -8.18
C GLU A 89 -3.95 -4.04 -8.85
N THR A 90 -3.23 -2.92 -8.69
CA THR A 90 -3.55 -1.61 -9.28
C THR A 90 -3.51 -1.63 -10.81
N SER A 91 -2.48 -2.22 -11.42
CA SER A 91 -2.35 -2.37 -12.88
C SER A 91 -3.51 -3.16 -13.50
N SER A 92 -3.93 -4.26 -12.88
CA SER A 92 -5.01 -5.12 -13.40
C SER A 92 -6.40 -4.46 -13.35
N LYS A 93 -6.60 -3.53 -12.41
CA LYS A 93 -7.87 -2.82 -12.24
C LYS A 93 -8.00 -1.64 -13.21
N MET A 94 -6.89 -0.98 -13.54
CA MET A 94 -6.86 0.03 -14.59
C MET A 94 -7.15 -0.58 -15.96
N GLU A 95 -6.61 -1.76 -16.25
CA GLU A 95 -6.94 -2.52 -17.46
C GLU A 95 -8.47 -2.78 -17.58
N GLU A 96 -9.16 -3.09 -16.47
CA GLU A 96 -10.62 -3.31 -16.41
C GLU A 96 -11.45 -2.01 -16.51
N VAL A 97 -10.97 -0.86 -16.01
CA VAL A 97 -11.67 0.43 -16.14
C VAL A 97 -11.53 1.01 -17.54
N ILE A 98 -10.39 0.82 -18.18
CA ILE A 98 -10.15 1.28 -19.55
C ILE A 98 -10.60 0.20 -20.57
N GLU A 99 -11.23 -0.91 -20.16
CA GLU A 99 -11.70 -2.01 -21.06
C GLU A 99 -12.71 -1.56 -22.13
N THR A 100 -13.19 -0.32 -22.12
CA THR A 100 -13.98 0.19 -23.24
C THR A 100 -13.16 0.87 -24.34
N GLU A 101 -11.88 1.23 -24.13
CA GLU A 101 -11.02 1.80 -25.18
C GLU A 101 -9.51 1.47 -25.09
N ILE A 102 -9.00 0.54 -24.26
CA ILE A 102 -7.71 -0.12 -24.58
C ILE A 102 -7.96 -1.23 -25.61
N SER A 103 -8.57 -0.88 -26.75
CA SER A 103 -8.28 -1.64 -27.95
C SER A 103 -6.81 -1.41 -28.22
N GLN A 104 -5.98 -2.36 -27.80
CA GLN A 104 -4.73 -2.76 -28.46
C GLN A 104 -4.23 -1.68 -29.41
N THR A 105 -3.55 -0.66 -28.89
CA THR A 105 -2.89 0.30 -29.78
C THR A 105 -1.61 -0.34 -30.28
N ASP A 106 -1.76 -1.36 -31.11
CA ASP A 106 -0.70 -1.93 -31.93
C ASP A 106 -0.24 -0.95 -33.02
N ASP A 107 -0.84 0.25 -33.16
CA ASP A 107 -0.37 1.23 -34.16
C ASP A 107 -0.92 2.67 -34.00
N THR A 108 -1.04 3.22 -32.79
CA THR A 108 -1.43 4.64 -32.61
C THR A 108 -0.23 5.43 -32.12
N THR A 109 0.45 6.11 -33.04
CA THR A 109 1.54 7.04 -32.74
C THR A 109 1.03 8.16 -31.83
N LEU A 110 1.33 8.06 -30.53
CA LEU A 110 1.05 9.09 -29.54
C LEU A 110 1.69 10.43 -29.97
N SER A 111 0.91 11.51 -29.92
CA SER A 111 1.30 12.83 -30.41
C SER A 111 1.60 13.81 -29.27
N LEU A 112 2.38 14.84 -29.59
CA LEU A 112 2.66 15.93 -28.65
C LEU A 112 1.37 16.62 -28.22
N GLY A 113 1.17 16.72 -26.90
CA GLY A 113 0.01 17.37 -26.29
C GLY A 113 -1.16 16.44 -25.95
N ASP A 114 -1.09 15.16 -26.30
CA ASP A 114 -2.15 14.20 -25.97
C ASP A 114 -2.27 14.01 -24.45
N ARG A 115 -3.52 13.91 -23.98
CA ARG A 115 -3.86 13.59 -22.59
C ARG A 115 -3.71 12.09 -22.37
N VAL A 116 -2.90 11.75 -21.38
CA VAL A 116 -2.53 10.37 -21.12
C VAL A 116 -2.56 10.08 -19.63
N LEU A 117 -2.85 8.84 -19.32
CA LEU A 117 -2.64 8.21 -18.03
C LEU A 117 -1.32 7.46 -18.12
N VAL A 118 -0.39 7.74 -17.21
CA VAL A 118 0.95 7.14 -17.23
C VAL A 118 1.20 6.40 -15.93
N ASP A 119 1.56 5.12 -16.02
CA ASP A 119 2.00 4.35 -14.86
C ASP A 119 3.33 4.95 -14.36
N TRP A 120 3.32 5.67 -13.24
CA TRP A 120 4.48 6.40 -12.74
C TRP A 120 5.54 5.44 -12.16
N LYS A 121 6.78 5.56 -12.66
CA LYS A 121 7.92 4.66 -12.35
C LYS A 121 7.60 3.15 -12.41
N ASN A 122 6.55 2.75 -13.14
CA ASN A 122 6.07 1.35 -13.24
C ASN A 122 5.65 0.76 -11.89
N TYR A 123 4.99 1.55 -11.03
CA TYR A 123 4.45 1.10 -9.74
C TYR A 123 2.99 0.62 -9.82
N GLY A 124 2.35 0.72 -10.99
CA GLY A 124 1.01 0.20 -11.28
C GLY A 124 -0.10 1.22 -11.06
N THR A 125 0.19 2.40 -10.52
CA THR A 125 -0.77 3.51 -10.40
C THR A 125 -0.58 4.46 -11.59
N PHE A 126 -1.68 4.73 -12.29
CA PHE A 126 -1.66 5.61 -13.45
C PHE A 126 -2.02 7.04 -13.05
N PHE A 127 -1.13 7.98 -13.35
CA PHE A 127 -1.32 9.40 -13.05
C PHE A 127 -1.64 10.19 -14.32
N PRO A 128 -2.49 11.23 -14.22
CA PRO A 128 -2.81 12.10 -15.35
C PRO A 128 -1.62 12.95 -15.77
N GLY A 129 -1.41 13.05 -17.08
CA GLY A 129 -0.38 13.88 -17.64
C GLY A 129 -0.61 14.22 -19.11
N LYS A 130 0.42 14.82 -19.70
CA LYS A 130 0.48 15.17 -21.12
C LYS A 130 1.81 14.79 -21.73
N ILE A 131 1.77 14.43 -23.01
CA ILE A 131 2.99 14.17 -23.78
C ILE A 131 3.64 15.50 -24.13
N ALA A 132 4.78 15.78 -23.52
CA ALA A 132 5.55 17.00 -23.72
C ALA A 132 6.63 16.87 -24.81
N GLY A 133 7.11 15.64 -25.05
CA GLY A 133 8.17 15.35 -26.02
C GLY A 133 8.11 13.91 -26.51
N ILE A 134 8.62 13.69 -27.73
CA ILE A 134 8.85 12.36 -28.29
C ILE A 134 10.35 12.25 -28.54
N GLU A 135 10.97 11.24 -27.95
CA GLU A 135 12.40 10.96 -28.07
C GLU A 135 12.68 10.08 -29.31
N ALA A 136 13.92 10.13 -29.81
CA ALA A 136 14.31 9.43 -31.04
C ALA A 136 14.22 7.89 -30.94
N ASP A 137 14.26 7.36 -29.71
CA ASP A 137 14.25 5.93 -29.41
C ASP A 137 12.83 5.36 -29.28
N GLY A 138 11.79 6.17 -29.51
CA GLY A 138 10.38 5.78 -29.35
C GLY A 138 9.84 5.91 -27.93
N ASN A 139 10.62 6.53 -27.04
CA ASN A 139 10.19 6.90 -25.69
C ASN A 139 9.57 8.30 -25.68
N TYR A 140 8.85 8.62 -24.61
CA TYR A 140 8.11 9.87 -24.44
C TYR A 140 8.59 10.63 -23.21
N LEU A 141 8.57 11.97 -23.32
CA LEU A 141 8.70 12.89 -22.21
C LEU A 141 7.30 13.27 -21.74
N ILE A 142 7.00 12.98 -20.49
CA ILE A 142 5.69 13.21 -19.86
C ILE A 142 5.80 14.36 -18.88
N HIS A 143 4.85 15.29 -18.96
CA HIS A 143 4.61 16.27 -17.92
C HIS A 143 3.32 15.86 -17.20
N PHE A 144 3.42 15.55 -15.92
CA PHE A 144 2.27 15.24 -15.08
C PHE A 144 1.53 16.52 -14.68
N ASP A 145 0.25 16.37 -14.30
CA ASP A 145 -0.58 17.51 -13.91
C ASP A 145 -0.18 18.10 -12.54
N ASP A 146 0.51 17.31 -11.70
CA ASP A 146 1.11 17.73 -10.43
C ASP A 146 2.41 18.57 -10.57
N GLY A 147 2.93 18.70 -11.80
CA GLY A 147 4.15 19.46 -12.11
C GLY A 147 5.42 18.61 -12.23
N ASP A 148 5.35 17.31 -11.99
CA ASP A 148 6.46 16.39 -12.20
C ASP A 148 6.71 16.13 -13.68
N VAL A 149 7.94 15.74 -13.99
CA VAL A 149 8.39 15.43 -15.35
C VAL A 149 9.13 14.11 -15.34
N GLU A 150 8.69 13.17 -16.19
CA GLU A 150 9.39 11.90 -16.40
C GLU A 150 9.85 11.81 -17.86
N SER A 151 11.14 11.50 -18.04
CA SER A 151 11.77 11.35 -19.36
C SER A 151 12.03 9.88 -19.67
N SER A 152 12.22 9.55 -20.96
CA SER A 152 12.47 8.18 -21.42
C SER A 152 11.37 7.17 -21.01
N VAL A 153 10.09 7.60 -21.00
CA VAL A 153 8.95 6.71 -20.67
C VAL A 153 8.59 5.85 -21.88
N PRO A 154 8.58 4.51 -21.77
CA PRO A 154 8.20 3.63 -22.86
C PRO A 154 6.69 3.69 -23.13
N ALA A 155 6.29 3.55 -24.40
CA ALA A 155 4.88 3.55 -24.83
C ALA A 155 3.99 2.58 -24.03
N ALA A 156 4.54 1.44 -23.61
CA ALA A 156 3.80 0.41 -22.86
C ALA A 156 3.29 0.87 -21.48
N ARG A 157 3.85 1.94 -20.91
CA ARG A 157 3.40 2.54 -19.63
C ARG A 157 2.40 3.67 -19.80
N ILE A 158 2.03 3.99 -21.04
CA ILE A 158 1.22 5.15 -21.39
C ILE A 158 -0.10 4.64 -21.95
N ALA A 159 -1.20 5.05 -21.32
CA ALA A 159 -2.55 4.86 -21.81
C ALA A 159 -3.14 6.21 -22.24
N ILE A 160 -3.85 6.24 -23.37
CA ILE A 160 -4.61 7.44 -23.74
C ILE A 160 -5.74 7.61 -22.72
N GLN A 161 -5.91 8.82 -22.19
CA GLN A 161 -6.96 9.11 -21.23
C GLN A 161 -8.32 9.18 -21.96
N PRO A 162 -9.27 8.26 -21.73
CA PRO A 162 -10.59 8.36 -22.36
C PRO A 162 -11.38 9.53 -21.77
N ASP A 163 -12.20 10.20 -22.58
CA ASP A 163 -13.13 11.25 -22.12
C ASP A 163 -14.40 10.67 -21.46
N SER A 164 -14.21 9.64 -20.63
CA SER A 164 -15.30 8.99 -19.90
C SER A 164 -15.50 9.64 -18.52
N GLU A 165 -16.72 9.60 -18.00
CA GLU A 165 -17.02 10.07 -16.64
C GLU A 165 -16.27 9.26 -15.58
N ALA A 166 -16.09 7.95 -15.82
CA ALA A 166 -15.31 7.08 -14.93
C ALA A 166 -13.83 7.49 -14.86
N THR A 167 -13.23 7.85 -16.01
CA THR A 167 -11.85 8.34 -16.05
C THR A 167 -11.70 9.64 -15.27
N LYS A 168 -12.68 10.55 -15.36
CA LYS A 168 -12.65 11.83 -14.64
C LYS A 168 -12.73 11.60 -13.13
N LEU A 169 -13.66 10.77 -12.68
CA LEU A 169 -13.78 10.42 -11.26
C LEU A 169 -12.51 9.76 -10.70
N TYR A 170 -11.89 8.86 -11.47
CA TYR A 170 -10.61 8.27 -11.09
C TYR A 170 -9.52 9.34 -10.92
N VAL A 171 -9.36 10.22 -11.91
CA VAL A 171 -8.35 11.29 -11.87
C VAL A 171 -8.61 12.23 -10.70
N ASP A 172 -9.86 12.66 -10.50
CA ASP A 172 -10.23 13.56 -9.41
C ASP A 172 -9.93 12.93 -8.05
N GLN A 173 -10.28 11.65 -7.85
CA GLN A 173 -10.00 10.91 -6.62
C GLN A 173 -8.50 10.79 -6.35
N ILE A 174 -7.71 10.34 -7.33
CA ILE A 174 -6.26 10.16 -7.17
C ILE A 174 -5.58 11.49 -6.87
N CYS A 175 -5.96 12.57 -7.56
CA CYS A 175 -5.43 13.91 -7.31
C CYS A 175 -5.78 14.42 -5.90
N GLU A 176 -7.02 14.20 -5.44
CA GLU A 176 -7.45 14.60 -4.10
C GLU A 176 -6.71 13.81 -3.02
N GLU A 177 -6.66 12.48 -3.14
CA GLU A 177 -5.94 11.60 -2.20
C GLU A 177 -4.43 11.90 -2.15
N GLU A 178 -3.82 12.13 -3.31
CA GLU A 178 -2.42 12.54 -3.42
C GLU A 178 -2.18 13.86 -2.69
N GLN A 179 -3.03 14.86 -2.95
CA GLN A 179 -2.88 16.16 -2.33
C GLN A 179 -3.11 16.10 -0.81
N GLU A 180 -4.08 15.32 -0.32
CA GLU A 180 -4.31 15.14 1.11
C GLU A 180 -3.11 14.51 1.82
N LEU A 181 -2.46 13.53 1.20
CA LEU A 181 -1.25 12.91 1.72
C LEU A 181 -0.07 13.87 1.69
N ILE A 182 0.13 14.59 0.58
CA ILE A 182 1.14 15.62 0.44
C ILE A 182 0.96 16.70 1.52
N ASP A 183 -0.26 17.19 1.74
CA ASP A 183 -0.57 18.21 2.73
C ASP A 183 -0.30 17.69 4.15
N SER A 184 -0.62 16.43 4.41
CA SER A 184 -0.34 15.78 5.70
C SER A 184 1.17 15.70 5.99
N PHE A 185 2.00 15.44 4.98
CA PHE A 185 3.46 15.44 5.13
C PHE A 185 4.05 16.86 5.17
N ALA A 186 3.49 17.79 4.39
CA ALA A 186 3.95 19.18 4.31
C ALA A 186 3.83 19.94 5.65
N VAL A 187 2.93 19.53 6.54
CA VAL A 187 2.85 20.05 7.92
C VAL A 187 4.17 19.86 8.69
N PHE A 188 5.00 18.90 8.29
CA PHE A 188 6.29 18.60 8.92
C PHE A 188 7.50 19.13 8.14
N ASP A 189 7.27 19.80 7.01
CA ASP A 189 8.27 20.40 6.14
C ASP A 189 8.21 21.93 6.29
N ASP A 190 8.76 22.44 7.41
CA ASP A 190 8.71 23.86 7.79
C ASP A 190 9.33 24.79 6.73
N ASP A 191 10.32 24.30 5.97
CA ASP A 191 11.00 25.04 4.91
C ASP A 191 10.41 24.80 3.52
N ASN A 192 9.35 23.99 3.41
CA ASN A 192 8.69 23.64 2.16
C ASN A 192 9.71 23.14 1.11
N SER A 193 10.68 22.35 1.59
CA SER A 193 11.76 21.75 0.83
C SER A 193 11.27 20.67 -0.15
N GLY A 194 10.08 20.11 0.09
CA GLY A 194 9.59 18.91 -0.59
C GLY A 194 10.19 17.62 -0.02
N THR A 195 10.91 17.70 1.09
CA THR A 195 11.54 16.54 1.75
C THR A 195 11.27 16.50 3.25
N ILE A 196 11.22 15.29 3.81
CA ILE A 196 11.16 15.07 5.26
C ILE A 196 12.19 14.03 5.67
N HIS A 197 12.58 14.02 6.94
CA HIS A 197 13.48 13.00 7.46
C HIS A 197 12.76 11.64 7.52
N ALA A 198 13.44 10.55 7.14
CA ALA A 198 12.85 9.22 7.15
C ALA A 198 12.26 8.82 8.52
N ARG A 199 12.89 9.20 9.65
CA ARG A 199 12.34 8.99 11.00
C ARG A 199 10.94 9.61 11.15
N LYS A 200 10.74 10.80 10.59
CA LYS A 200 9.50 11.56 10.73
C LYS A 200 8.34 10.86 10.01
N LEU A 201 8.61 10.23 8.87
CA LEU A 201 7.63 9.40 8.18
C LEU A 201 7.07 8.30 9.10
N PHE A 202 7.94 7.53 9.77
CA PHE A 202 7.48 6.45 10.64
C PHE A 202 6.71 6.95 11.85
N GLU A 203 7.10 8.10 12.41
CA GLU A 203 6.32 8.74 13.48
C GLU A 203 4.88 9.07 13.02
N ILE A 204 4.72 9.55 11.78
CA ILE A 204 3.42 9.87 11.19
C ILE A 204 2.61 8.58 10.95
N LEU A 205 3.21 7.59 10.27
CA LEU A 205 2.55 6.32 9.96
C LEU A 205 2.13 5.55 11.23
N THR A 206 2.98 5.57 12.25
CA THR A 206 2.70 4.95 13.56
C THR A 206 1.60 5.67 14.33
N GLY A 207 1.47 6.99 14.15
CA GLY A 207 0.42 7.79 14.79
C GLY A 207 -0.98 7.60 14.18
N MET A 208 -1.07 7.11 12.94
CA MET A 208 -2.32 7.08 12.17
C MET A 208 -3.08 5.75 12.16
N GLY A 209 -2.48 4.60 12.54
CA GLY A 209 -3.33 3.40 12.65
C GLY A 209 -2.70 2.04 12.89
N ASP A 210 -1.45 1.79 12.49
CA ASP A 210 -0.75 0.55 12.84
C ASP A 210 0.75 0.84 13.04
N ALA A 211 1.25 0.47 14.22
CA ALA A 211 2.61 0.79 14.64
C ALA A 211 3.61 -0.11 13.93
N LEU A 212 4.23 0.38 12.86
CA LEU A 212 5.58 -0.07 12.56
C LEU A 212 6.43 0.31 13.76
N ASP A 213 6.90 -0.69 14.52
CA ASP A 213 7.79 -0.42 15.63
C ASP A 213 9.02 0.32 15.09
N ILE A 214 9.42 1.40 15.75
CA ILE A 214 10.58 2.21 15.34
C ILE A 214 11.81 1.30 15.24
N ASN A 215 11.91 0.26 16.08
CA ASN A 215 12.99 -0.72 16.01
C ASN A 215 12.93 -1.60 14.75
N GLU A 216 11.74 -1.95 14.26
CA GLU A 216 11.56 -2.71 13.00
C GLU A 216 11.90 -1.82 11.81
N ALA A 217 11.45 -0.57 11.81
CA ALA A 217 11.82 0.43 10.79
C ALA A 217 13.34 0.68 10.77
N GLU A 218 13.97 0.81 11.94
CA GLU A 218 15.44 0.95 12.06
C GLU A 218 16.18 -0.24 11.46
N GLN A 219 15.71 -1.46 11.72
CA GLN A 219 16.32 -2.68 11.17
C GLN A 219 16.18 -2.73 9.65
N LEU A 220 15.02 -2.39 9.10
CA LEU A 220 14.79 -2.34 7.66
C LEU A 220 15.70 -1.31 6.98
N PHE A 221 15.84 -0.11 7.55
CA PHE A 221 16.69 0.94 6.99
C PHE A 221 18.17 0.60 7.11
N ALA A 222 18.57 -0.02 8.22
CA ALA A 222 19.93 -0.51 8.41
C ALA A 222 20.29 -1.63 7.42
N GLU A 223 19.34 -2.52 7.09
CA GLU A 223 19.50 -3.55 6.05
C GLU A 223 19.69 -2.92 4.67
N MET A 224 18.92 -1.88 4.37
CA MET A 224 19.00 -1.16 3.10
C MET A 224 20.18 -0.18 3.04
N GLY A 225 20.86 0.08 4.16
CA GLY A 225 22.03 0.95 4.23
C GLY A 225 21.69 2.44 4.23
N ILE A 226 20.51 2.80 4.73
CA ILE A 226 19.98 4.16 4.84
C ILE A 226 20.02 4.62 6.29
N SER A 227 20.26 5.91 6.52
CA SER A 227 20.10 6.51 7.86
C SER A 227 18.67 6.97 8.08
N LEU A 228 18.16 6.84 9.31
CA LEU A 228 16.88 7.46 9.69
C LEU A 228 16.85 8.99 9.56
N ASP A 229 18.03 9.61 9.52
CA ASP A 229 18.19 11.05 9.32
C ASP A 229 18.34 11.43 7.85
N SER A 230 18.24 10.48 6.92
CA SER A 230 18.25 10.78 5.49
C SER A 230 16.96 11.48 5.06
N GLU A 231 17.10 12.43 4.15
CA GLU A 231 15.99 13.16 3.54
C GLU A 231 15.28 12.28 2.53
N LEU A 232 13.95 12.36 2.55
CA LEU A 232 13.02 11.59 1.76
C LEU A 232 12.10 12.56 1.01
N ASN A 233 11.90 12.35 -0.29
CA ASN A 233 10.89 13.09 -1.04
C ASN A 233 9.51 12.50 -0.72
N TYR A 234 8.67 13.28 -0.03
CA TYR A 234 7.36 12.81 0.40
C TYR A 234 6.29 12.90 -0.70
N LYS A 235 6.53 13.63 -1.80
CA LYS A 235 5.63 13.65 -2.96
C LYS A 235 5.70 12.34 -3.73
N ASP A 236 6.93 11.88 -3.98
CA ASP A 236 7.20 10.56 -4.57
C ASP A 236 6.60 9.44 -3.71
N LEU A 237 6.70 9.58 -2.39
CA LEU A 237 6.08 8.64 -1.46
C LEU A 237 4.55 8.68 -1.53
N ALA A 238 3.96 9.88 -1.52
CA ALA A 238 2.51 10.06 -1.61
C ALA A 238 1.97 9.36 -2.87
N LYS A 239 2.61 9.51 -4.03
CA LYS A 239 2.22 8.81 -5.27
C LYS A 239 2.16 7.28 -5.19
N ILE A 240 2.91 6.68 -4.28
CA ILE A 240 2.93 5.21 -4.11
C ILE A 240 1.97 4.78 -3.00
N MET A 241 1.79 5.64 -2.00
CA MET A 241 0.80 5.46 -0.95
C MET A 241 -0.62 5.66 -1.48
N VAL A 242 -0.81 6.55 -2.46
CA VAL A 242 -2.01 6.66 -3.27
C VAL A 242 -2.08 5.42 -4.16
N GLN A 243 -2.74 4.42 -3.62
CA GLN A 243 -3.34 3.38 -4.42
C GLN A 243 -4.79 3.77 -4.57
N PRO A 244 -5.42 3.57 -5.75
CA PRO A 244 -6.87 3.62 -5.83
C PRO A 244 -7.41 2.58 -4.85
N PHE A 245 -7.78 3.05 -3.67
CA PHE A 245 -8.48 2.25 -2.70
C PHE A 245 -9.89 2.18 -3.28
N ASP A 246 -10.17 1.17 -4.10
CA ASP A 246 -11.54 0.96 -4.53
C ASP A 246 -12.36 0.82 -3.25
N PRO A 247 -13.32 1.73 -2.97
CA PRO A 247 -14.27 1.46 -1.92
C PRO A 247 -14.91 0.13 -2.27
N LYS A 248 -14.75 -0.87 -1.40
CA LYS A 248 -15.30 -2.21 -1.62
C LYS A 248 -16.76 -2.04 -2.05
N PRO A 249 -17.15 -2.50 -3.25
CA PRO A 249 -18.49 -2.25 -3.76
C PRO A 249 -19.52 -2.71 -2.75
N GLU A 250 -20.49 -1.85 -2.48
CA GLU A 250 -21.59 -2.16 -1.57
C GLU A 250 -22.68 -2.88 -2.34
N VAL A 251 -22.87 -4.14 -1.99
CA VAL A 251 -23.83 -5.01 -2.67
C VAL A 251 -24.91 -5.41 -1.69
N ILE A 252 -26.16 -5.11 -2.04
CA ILE A 252 -27.31 -5.54 -1.24
C ILE A 252 -27.48 -7.04 -1.44
N ILE A 253 -27.58 -7.76 -0.35
CA ILE A 253 -27.82 -9.20 -0.35
C ILE A 253 -29.08 -9.52 0.46
N ASP A 254 -29.88 -10.42 -0.07
CA ASP A 254 -31.09 -10.96 0.57
C ASP A 254 -30.96 -12.47 0.77
N ASP A 255 -31.83 -13.04 1.60
CA ASP A 255 -31.77 -14.44 2.04
C ASP A 255 -30.38 -14.84 2.58
N ALA A 256 -29.69 -13.91 3.24
CA ALA A 256 -28.33 -14.06 3.69
C ALA A 256 -28.21 -15.08 4.83
N ALA A 257 -27.18 -15.92 4.78
CA ALA A 257 -26.80 -16.82 5.86
C ALA A 257 -25.27 -16.88 5.95
N ILE A 258 -24.76 -17.19 7.14
CA ILE A 258 -23.32 -17.42 7.36
C ILE A 258 -23.12 -18.92 7.54
N ASP A 259 -22.28 -19.51 6.70
CA ASP A 259 -21.88 -20.90 6.74
C ASP A 259 -20.35 -20.99 6.69
N ASP A 260 -19.74 -21.63 7.69
CA ASP A 260 -18.27 -21.76 7.82
C ASP A 260 -17.49 -20.45 7.52
N GLN A 261 -17.84 -19.36 8.23
CA GLN A 261 -17.24 -18.02 8.10
C GLN A 261 -17.39 -17.36 6.72
N VAL A 262 -18.27 -17.87 5.86
CA VAL A 262 -18.56 -17.32 4.54
C VAL A 262 -20.02 -16.86 4.48
N LEU A 263 -20.28 -15.75 3.79
CA LEU A 263 -21.62 -15.24 3.55
C LEU A 263 -22.20 -15.89 2.27
N VAL A 264 -23.41 -16.41 2.35
CA VAL A 264 -24.18 -16.91 1.21
C VAL A 264 -25.52 -16.20 1.13
N GLY A 265 -26.03 -15.98 -0.07
CA GLY A 265 -27.33 -15.33 -0.28
C GLY A 265 -27.54 -14.91 -1.74
N PHE A 266 -28.60 -14.15 -2.00
CA PHE A 266 -28.89 -13.59 -3.31
C PHE A 266 -28.46 -12.12 -3.37
N ALA A 267 -27.45 -11.81 -4.17
CA ALA A 267 -26.95 -10.46 -4.35
C ALA A 267 -27.69 -9.77 -5.51
N TYR A 268 -28.01 -8.49 -5.32
CA TYR A 268 -28.61 -7.63 -6.33
C TYR A 268 -27.62 -6.57 -6.79
N GLY A 269 -27.51 -6.38 -8.12
CA GLY A 269 -26.68 -5.36 -8.72
C GLY A 269 -25.19 -5.53 -8.47
N HIS A 270 -24.70 -6.77 -8.31
CA HIS A 270 -23.28 -7.01 -8.07
C HIS A 270 -22.46 -6.56 -9.30
N PRO A 271 -21.47 -5.66 -9.19
CA PRO A 271 -20.79 -5.07 -10.34
C PRO A 271 -20.23 -6.09 -11.34
N LYS A 272 -19.65 -7.19 -10.84
CA LYS A 272 -19.07 -8.27 -11.66
C LYS A 272 -20.01 -9.44 -11.98
N LEU A 273 -21.08 -9.63 -11.21
CA LEU A 273 -21.88 -10.87 -11.24
C LEU A 273 -23.35 -10.63 -11.57
N GLY A 274 -23.81 -9.38 -11.57
CA GLY A 274 -25.21 -8.99 -11.73
C GLY A 274 -26.08 -9.51 -10.58
N ASP A 275 -27.34 -9.80 -10.89
CA ASP A 275 -28.30 -10.37 -9.95
C ASP A 275 -28.11 -11.89 -9.89
N THR A 276 -27.50 -12.40 -8.82
CA THR A 276 -27.22 -13.82 -8.71
C THR A 276 -27.06 -14.30 -7.28
N SER A 277 -27.13 -15.62 -7.08
CA SER A 277 -26.74 -16.25 -5.83
C SER A 277 -25.22 -16.19 -5.67
N VAL A 278 -24.76 -15.62 -4.56
CA VAL A 278 -23.35 -15.44 -4.27
C VAL A 278 -22.93 -16.27 -3.06
N ARG A 279 -21.68 -16.71 -3.10
CA ARG A 279 -20.94 -17.25 -1.97
C ARG A 279 -19.68 -16.42 -1.84
N SER A 280 -19.54 -15.68 -0.74
CA SER A 280 -18.46 -14.73 -0.55
C SER A 280 -17.12 -15.42 -0.29
N SER A 281 -16.08 -14.61 -0.14
CA SER A 281 -14.85 -15.02 0.56
C SER A 281 -15.10 -15.06 2.08
N GLU A 282 -14.08 -15.46 2.84
CA GLU A 282 -14.11 -15.42 4.31
C GLU A 282 -14.45 -14.01 4.81
N ILE A 283 -15.35 -13.96 5.78
CA ILE A 283 -15.80 -12.72 6.41
C ILE A 283 -14.65 -12.18 7.26
N ILE A 284 -14.21 -10.97 6.94
CA ILE A 284 -13.17 -10.27 7.69
C ILE A 284 -13.79 -9.62 8.93
N LYS A 285 -14.91 -8.92 8.73
CA LYS A 285 -15.56 -8.13 9.77
C LYS A 285 -17.05 -8.00 9.51
N ILE A 286 -17.84 -7.94 10.59
CA ILE A 286 -19.26 -7.59 10.54
C ILE A 286 -19.47 -6.40 11.46
N THR A 287 -20.09 -5.34 10.94
CA THR A 287 -20.55 -4.19 11.73
C THR A 287 -22.05 -4.03 11.58
N TYR A 288 -22.67 -3.39 12.58
CA TYR A 288 -24.10 -3.12 12.56
C TYR A 288 -24.33 -1.62 12.75
N ASP A 289 -25.28 -1.07 11.99
CA ASP A 289 -25.72 0.32 12.16
C ASP A 289 -26.79 0.44 13.27
N ASN A 290 -27.23 1.68 13.55
CA ASN A 290 -28.28 1.97 14.52
C ASN A 290 -29.66 1.37 14.15
N ARG A 291 -29.82 0.91 12.90
CA ARG A 291 -31.04 0.27 12.38
C ARG A 291 -30.91 -1.26 12.34
N ALA A 292 -29.81 -1.80 12.88
CA ALA A 292 -29.43 -3.20 12.82
C ALA A 292 -29.30 -3.77 11.39
N THR A 293 -28.99 -2.90 10.42
CA THR A 293 -28.47 -3.29 9.11
C THR A 293 -27.03 -3.77 9.30
N ALA A 294 -26.71 -4.95 8.78
CA ALA A 294 -25.36 -5.48 8.84
C ALA A 294 -24.56 -5.04 7.63
N ARG A 295 -23.32 -4.61 7.86
CA ARG A 295 -22.31 -4.46 6.82
C ARG A 295 -21.29 -5.57 7.02
N VAL A 296 -21.28 -6.51 6.09
CA VAL A 296 -20.41 -7.68 6.11
C VAL A 296 -19.26 -7.42 5.16
N GLU A 297 -18.09 -7.18 5.72
CA GLU A 297 -16.88 -6.90 4.98
C GLU A 297 -16.17 -8.21 4.61
N THR A 298 -15.94 -8.39 3.32
CA THR A 298 -15.21 -9.53 2.76
C THR A 298 -13.97 -9.04 2.02
N ARG A 299 -13.22 -9.93 1.37
CA ARG A 299 -11.96 -9.59 0.70
C ARG A 299 -12.08 -8.40 -0.26
N ASN A 300 -13.13 -8.38 -1.07
CA ASN A 300 -13.27 -7.45 -2.20
C ASN A 300 -14.66 -6.81 -2.31
N THR A 301 -15.58 -7.06 -1.38
CA THR A 301 -16.97 -6.59 -1.47
C THR A 301 -17.52 -6.38 -0.06
N ILE A 302 -18.30 -5.32 0.14
CA ILE A 302 -19.08 -5.12 1.36
C ILE A 302 -20.51 -5.52 1.04
N TYR A 303 -20.99 -6.58 1.71
CA TYR A 303 -22.38 -6.97 1.58
C TYR A 303 -23.23 -6.26 2.63
N VAL A 304 -24.28 -5.59 2.16
CA VAL A 304 -25.24 -4.91 3.01
C VAL A 304 -26.45 -5.81 3.18
N VAL A 305 -26.66 -6.28 4.42
CA VAL A 305 -27.79 -7.13 4.78
C VAL A 305 -28.76 -6.31 5.62
N GLY A 306 -29.99 -6.13 5.12
CA GLY A 306 -31.05 -5.54 5.91
C GLY A 306 -31.40 -6.39 7.14
N PRO A 307 -32.05 -5.83 8.17
CA PRO A 307 -32.46 -6.59 9.36
C PRO A 307 -33.40 -7.76 9.04
N THR A 308 -34.16 -7.67 7.95
CA THR A 308 -35.03 -8.74 7.43
C THR A 308 -34.39 -9.58 6.34
N GLY A 309 -33.22 -9.19 5.83
CA GLY A 309 -32.55 -9.86 4.72
C GLY A 309 -31.76 -11.11 5.12
N TRP A 310 -31.86 -11.53 6.37
CA TRP A 310 -31.21 -12.73 6.90
C TRP A 310 -32.15 -13.93 6.84
N LYS A 311 -31.74 -14.98 6.13
CA LYS A 311 -32.37 -16.31 6.20
C LYS A 311 -32.12 -16.99 7.55
N GLN A 312 -30.91 -16.83 8.08
CA GLN A 312 -30.57 -17.20 9.46
C GLN A 312 -29.73 -16.08 10.07
N ARG A 313 -30.28 -15.42 11.10
CA ARG A 313 -29.58 -14.30 11.75
C ARG A 313 -28.36 -14.79 12.54
N PRO A 314 -27.21 -14.11 12.45
CA PRO A 314 -26.03 -14.40 13.27
C PRO A 314 -26.32 -14.23 14.77
N ALA A 315 -25.73 -15.05 15.64
CA ALA A 315 -25.99 -15.01 17.08
C ALA A 315 -25.69 -13.64 17.73
N ASN A 316 -24.70 -12.91 17.19
CA ASN A 316 -24.28 -11.57 17.62
C ASN A 316 -25.05 -10.42 16.96
N HIS A 317 -26.14 -10.70 16.25
CA HIS A 317 -26.97 -9.68 15.63
C HIS A 317 -27.66 -8.81 16.70
N PRO A 318 -27.75 -7.47 16.56
CA PRO A 318 -28.36 -6.59 17.57
C PRO A 318 -29.81 -6.95 17.95
N PHE A 319 -30.61 -7.41 16.99
CA PHE A 319 -31.95 -7.96 17.25
C PHE A 319 -31.99 -9.29 18.02
N ASN A 320 -30.86 -9.96 18.22
CA ASN A 320 -30.77 -11.17 19.05
C ASN A 320 -30.31 -10.85 20.47
N GLU A 321 -29.88 -9.61 20.76
CA GLU A 321 -29.70 -9.20 22.15
C GLU A 321 -31.06 -9.27 22.85
N PRO A 322 -31.17 -10.03 23.95
CA PRO A 322 -32.43 -10.12 24.66
C PRO A 322 -32.76 -8.72 25.20
N GLU A 323 -34.00 -8.28 24.98
CA GLU A 323 -34.49 -6.94 25.37
C GLU A 323 -34.19 -6.62 26.84
N PHE A 324 -34.07 -7.69 27.65
CA PHE A 324 -33.59 -7.68 29.01
C PHE A 324 -32.67 -8.88 29.30
N ILE A 325 -31.75 -8.74 30.27
CA ILE A 325 -30.82 -9.80 30.71
C ILE A 325 -31.18 -10.37 32.08
N SER A 326 -30.81 -11.62 32.36
CA SER A 326 -30.92 -12.20 33.71
C SER A 326 -30.05 -11.42 34.70
N GLY A 327 -30.61 -11.06 35.85
CA GLY A 327 -30.00 -10.19 36.85
C GLY A 327 -30.29 -8.71 36.66
N GLN A 328 -31.00 -8.31 35.60
CA GLN A 328 -31.38 -6.91 35.38
C GLN A 328 -32.54 -6.49 36.29
N GLN A 329 -32.41 -5.31 36.90
CA GLN A 329 -33.51 -4.62 37.57
C GLN A 329 -34.40 -3.93 36.55
N VAL A 330 -35.70 -4.17 36.66
CA VAL A 330 -36.73 -3.71 35.75
C VAL A 330 -37.97 -3.31 36.54
N LYS A 331 -38.89 -2.59 35.89
CA LYS A 331 -40.23 -2.34 36.43
C LYS A 331 -41.22 -3.28 35.75
N VAL A 332 -42.03 -3.97 36.54
CA VAL A 332 -43.02 -4.95 36.04
C VAL A 332 -44.42 -4.53 36.41
N GLU A 333 -45.31 -4.53 35.43
CA GLU A 333 -46.72 -4.17 35.63
C GLU A 333 -47.46 -5.32 36.30
N TRP A 334 -48.09 -5.04 37.43
CA TRP A 334 -49.00 -5.95 38.12
C TRP A 334 -50.21 -5.18 38.67
N GLY A 335 -51.42 -5.62 38.32
CA GLY A 335 -52.67 -4.98 38.78
C GLY A 335 -52.85 -3.53 38.32
N GLY A 336 -52.22 -3.13 37.20
CA GLY A 336 -52.24 -1.76 36.67
C GLY A 336 -51.27 -0.80 37.35
N GLN A 337 -50.38 -1.31 38.21
CA GLN A 337 -49.29 -0.55 38.83
C GLN A 337 -47.94 -1.18 38.49
N TRP A 338 -46.88 -0.37 38.49
CA TRP A 338 -45.52 -0.82 38.18
C TRP A 338 -44.74 -1.05 39.46
N TRP A 339 -44.13 -2.23 39.57
CA TRP A 339 -43.38 -2.69 40.74
C TRP A 339 -41.93 -2.98 40.36
N ASP A 340 -41.00 -2.71 41.26
CA ASP A 340 -39.59 -3.03 41.01
C ASP A 340 -39.38 -4.54 41.07
N GLY A 341 -38.74 -5.09 40.04
CA GLY A 341 -38.52 -6.51 39.85
C GLY A 341 -37.13 -6.82 39.33
N LEU A 342 -36.69 -8.04 39.56
CA LEU A 342 -35.42 -8.59 39.09
C LEU A 342 -35.70 -9.75 38.15
N ILE A 343 -35.15 -9.72 36.94
CA ILE A 343 -35.26 -10.84 36.01
C ILE A 343 -34.34 -11.95 36.51
N LYS A 344 -34.91 -13.09 36.91
CA LYS A 344 -34.14 -14.26 37.34
C LYS A 344 -33.73 -15.14 36.16
N GLU A 345 -34.68 -15.45 35.29
CA GLU A 345 -34.49 -16.38 34.18
C GLU A 345 -35.24 -15.90 32.94
N ILE A 346 -34.77 -16.31 31.77
CA ILE A 346 -35.37 -15.97 30.46
C ILE A 346 -35.56 -17.28 29.70
N ALA A 347 -36.78 -17.56 29.28
CA ALA A 347 -37.11 -18.77 28.52
C ALA A 347 -38.33 -18.52 27.62
N ASN A 348 -38.23 -18.95 26.34
CA ASN A 348 -39.31 -18.91 25.37
C ASN A 348 -40.01 -17.53 25.27
N ASP A 349 -39.23 -16.45 25.12
CA ASP A 349 -39.71 -15.05 25.06
C ASP A 349 -40.51 -14.57 26.29
N LYS A 350 -40.39 -15.28 27.41
CA LYS A 350 -40.92 -14.89 28.72
C LYS A 350 -39.79 -14.68 29.71
N TYR A 351 -40.04 -13.79 30.67
CA TYR A 351 -39.09 -13.38 31.69
C TYR A 351 -39.64 -13.79 33.05
N HIS A 352 -38.88 -14.61 33.77
CA HIS A 352 -39.19 -14.96 35.14
C HIS A 352 -38.74 -13.83 36.05
N VAL A 353 -39.70 -13.13 36.66
CA VAL A 353 -39.41 -11.94 37.46
C VAL A 353 -39.66 -12.22 38.93
N HIS A 354 -38.72 -11.78 39.76
CA HIS A 354 -38.85 -11.71 41.21
C HIS A 354 -39.13 -10.27 41.64
N TYR A 355 -40.24 -10.05 42.32
CA TYR A 355 -40.60 -8.72 42.83
C TYR A 355 -39.76 -8.36 44.05
N MET A 356 -39.06 -7.21 43.99
CA MET A 356 -38.18 -6.78 45.07
C MET A 356 -38.98 -6.46 46.34
N GLY A 357 -38.57 -7.06 47.46
CA GLY A 357 -39.26 -6.89 48.75
C GLY A 357 -40.46 -7.82 48.97
N PHE A 358 -40.73 -8.73 48.04
CA PHE A 358 -41.76 -9.76 48.15
C PHE A 358 -41.14 -11.16 48.20
N ASP A 359 -41.91 -12.14 48.69
CA ASP A 359 -41.47 -13.53 48.74
C ASP A 359 -41.46 -14.17 47.34
N THR A 360 -40.64 -15.21 47.16
CA THR A 360 -40.57 -16.05 45.95
C THR A 360 -41.91 -16.65 45.51
N SER A 361 -42.89 -16.77 46.41
CA SER A 361 -44.25 -17.19 46.04
C SER A 361 -44.96 -16.26 45.05
N TRP A 362 -44.45 -15.04 44.86
CA TRP A 362 -44.97 -14.04 43.93
C TRP A 362 -44.21 -14.00 42.61
N ASP A 363 -43.16 -14.81 42.46
CA ASP A 363 -42.40 -14.87 41.21
C ASP A 363 -43.30 -15.40 40.09
N GLU A 364 -43.27 -14.73 38.94
CA GLU A 364 -44.09 -15.10 37.79
C GLU A 364 -43.33 -14.97 36.47
N TRP A 365 -43.83 -15.66 35.46
CA TRP A 365 -43.38 -15.49 34.07
C TRP A 365 -44.22 -14.40 33.41
N VAL A 366 -43.58 -13.29 33.04
CA VAL A 366 -44.22 -12.18 32.31
C VAL A 366 -43.67 -12.07 30.90
N GLU A 367 -44.49 -11.49 30.00
CA GLU A 367 -44.07 -11.12 28.65
C GLU A 367 -43.34 -9.77 28.68
N ALA A 368 -42.50 -9.49 27.66
CA ALA A 368 -41.78 -8.22 27.53
C ALA A 368 -42.70 -6.99 27.64
N SER A 369 -43.95 -7.09 27.17
CA SER A 369 -44.97 -6.03 27.20
C SER A 369 -45.29 -5.51 28.61
N ARG A 370 -45.12 -6.35 29.64
CA ARG A 370 -45.35 -6.00 31.05
C ARG A 370 -44.08 -5.52 31.76
N ILE A 371 -42.96 -5.37 31.05
CA ILE A 371 -41.65 -5.00 31.61
C ILE A 371 -41.19 -3.68 31.01
N LYS A 372 -40.62 -2.82 31.86
CA LYS A 372 -39.93 -1.58 31.45
C LYS A 372 -38.55 -1.53 32.06
N LYS A 373 -37.60 -0.94 31.31
CA LYS A 373 -36.29 -0.59 31.87
C LYS A 373 -36.50 0.36 33.05
N HIS A 374 -35.80 0.09 34.15
CA HIS A 374 -36.00 0.77 35.44
C HIS A 374 -35.79 2.28 35.36
#